data_AF-A0A4Q3T4T2-F1
#
_entry.id   AF-A0A4Q3T4T2-F1
#
_cell.length_a   1.000
_cell.length_b   1.000
_cell.length_c   1.000
_cell.angle_alpha   90.00
_cell.angle_beta   90.00
_cell.angle_gamma   90.00
#
_symmetry.space_group_name_H-M   'P 1'
#
loop_
_entity.id
_entity.type
_entity.pdbx_description
1 polymer ?
#
loop_
_entity_poly.entity_id
_entity_poly.type
_entity_poly.pdbx_seq_one_letter_code
_entity_poly.pdbx_strand_id
1 'polypeptide(L)'
;YTIGQRRGLNVAVGEPLFVTKLDPARRHVIVGPREALLTASLTLDETNWLGDEVSIKDAAEAGAPVLARVRSTRAPSPARMAMVDGAVAVIFDSGEEGVAPGQACALYDPADPDRLLGGGFIKTTTAVV
;
A
#
# COMPACT_ATOMS: atom_id res chain seq x y z
N TYR A 1 -2.28 9.19 -20.40
CA TYR A 1 -2.46 9.67 -19.02
C TYR A 1 -1.56 8.88 -18.10
N THR A 2 -1.03 9.50 -17.05
CA THR A 2 -0.14 8.85 -16.08
C THR A 2 -0.71 9.04 -14.68
N ILE A 3 -0.63 8.02 -13.81
CA ILE A 3 -1.03 8.16 -12.40
C ILE A 3 -0.28 9.35 -11.77
N GLY A 4 -0.99 10.22 -11.05
CA GLY A 4 -0.48 11.48 -10.50
C GLY A 4 -0.39 12.64 -11.49
N GLN A 5 -0.77 12.46 -12.76
CA GLN A 5 -0.83 13.55 -13.75
C GLN A 5 -1.91 14.56 -13.34
N ARG A 6 -1.55 15.85 -13.28
CA ARG A 6 -2.45 16.99 -13.07
C ARG A 6 -2.74 17.78 -14.36
N ARG A 7 -1.71 18.05 -15.16
CA ARG A 7 -1.82 18.91 -16.36
C ARG A 7 -2.45 18.15 -17.53
N GLY A 8 -3.19 18.85 -18.38
CA GLY A 8 -3.80 18.27 -19.58
C GLY A 8 -5.04 17.39 -19.34
N LEU A 9 -5.69 17.53 -18.18
CA LEU A 9 -6.95 16.82 -17.87
C LEU A 9 -8.20 17.53 -18.43
N ASN A 10 -8.13 18.82 -18.77
CA ASN A 10 -9.25 19.63 -19.29
C ASN A 10 -10.55 19.52 -18.47
N VAL A 11 -10.45 19.22 -17.17
CA VAL A 11 -11.58 19.19 -16.23
C VAL A 11 -11.58 20.49 -15.43
N ALA A 12 -12.63 21.29 -15.55
CA ALA A 12 -12.83 22.50 -14.77
C ALA A 12 -13.66 22.18 -13.52
N VAL A 13 -12.98 21.87 -12.42
CA VAL A 13 -13.56 21.79 -11.07
C VAL A 13 -12.80 22.75 -10.15
N GLY A 14 -13.44 23.20 -9.07
CA GLY A 14 -12.87 24.20 -8.15
C GLY A 14 -11.57 23.79 -7.44
N GLU A 15 -11.20 22.51 -7.50
CA GLU A 15 -10.03 21.93 -6.84
C GLU A 15 -9.15 21.14 -7.83
N PRO A 16 -7.82 21.07 -7.62
CA PRO A 16 -6.93 20.36 -8.53
C PRO A 16 -7.15 18.84 -8.46
N LEU A 17 -7.47 18.25 -9.61
CA LEU A 17 -7.57 16.80 -9.76
C LEU A 17 -6.27 16.18 -10.29
N PHE A 18 -6.06 14.93 -9.92
CA PHE A 18 -4.95 14.09 -10.33
C PHE A 18 -5.51 12.79 -10.89
N VAL A 19 -4.83 12.18 -11.87
CA VAL A 19 -5.18 10.82 -12.33
C VAL A 19 -4.89 9.83 -11.22
N THR A 20 -5.92 9.21 -10.66
CA THR A 20 -5.82 8.26 -9.54
C THR A 20 -5.81 6.81 -10.02
N LYS A 21 -6.47 6.52 -11.15
CA LYS A 21 -6.51 5.17 -11.74
C LYS A 21 -6.71 5.22 -13.26
N LEU A 22 -6.17 4.23 -13.96
CA LEU A 22 -6.44 3.97 -15.37
C LEU A 22 -7.16 2.63 -15.49
N ASP A 23 -8.29 2.61 -16.20
CA ASP A 23 -9.04 1.39 -16.54
C ASP A 23 -8.97 1.18 -18.07
N PRO A 24 -8.00 0.39 -18.57
CA PRO A 24 -7.83 0.18 -20.01
C PRO A 24 -8.98 -0.59 -20.64
N ALA A 25 -9.60 -1.52 -19.89
CA ALA A 25 -10.69 -2.34 -20.38
C ALA A 25 -11.92 -1.48 -20.72
N ARG A 26 -12.21 -0.48 -19.88
CA ARG A 26 -13.30 0.48 -20.09
C ARG A 26 -12.86 1.78 -20.78
N ARG A 27 -11.56 1.94 -21.05
CA ARG A 27 -10.95 3.18 -21.57
C ARG A 27 -11.24 4.40 -20.70
N HIS A 28 -11.25 4.23 -19.38
CA HIS A 28 -11.49 5.31 -18.44
C HIS A 28 -10.20 5.82 -17.78
N VAL A 29 -10.19 7.13 -17.54
CA VAL A 29 -9.20 7.82 -16.73
C VAL A 29 -9.93 8.34 -15.51
N ILE A 30 -9.65 7.74 -14.35
CA ILE A 30 -10.27 8.11 -13.10
C ILE A 30 -9.42 9.20 -12.47
N VAL A 31 -10.06 10.30 -12.10
CA VAL A 31 -9.42 11.48 -11.52
C VAL A 31 -10.04 11.79 -10.16
N GLY A 32 -9.22 12.19 -9.21
CA GLY A 32 -9.62 12.49 -7.84
C GLY A 32 -8.71 13.53 -7.20
N PRO A 33 -9.01 13.94 -5.96
CA PRO A 33 -8.15 14.85 -5.21
C PRO A 33 -6.82 14.17 -4.88
N ARG A 34 -5.82 14.92 -4.40
CA ARG A 34 -4.45 14.38 -4.22
C ARG A 34 -4.43 13.19 -3.25
N GLU A 35 -5.30 13.22 -2.26
CA GLU A 35 -5.46 12.20 -1.22
C GLU A 35 -5.90 10.87 -1.81
N ALA A 36 -6.59 10.86 -2.95
CA ALA A 36 -6.96 9.64 -3.68
C ALA A 36 -5.77 8.98 -4.41
N LEU A 37 -4.57 9.60 -4.37
CA LEU A 37 -3.32 8.93 -4.78
C LEU A 37 -2.72 8.08 -3.66
N LEU A 38 -3.22 8.18 -2.43
CA LEU A 38 -2.76 7.37 -1.33
C LEU A 38 -3.22 5.91 -1.52
N THR A 39 -2.31 4.99 -1.23
CA THR A 39 -2.59 3.57 -1.16
C THR A 39 -3.10 3.27 0.25
N ALA A 40 -4.34 2.81 0.37
CA ALA A 40 -4.92 2.36 1.64
C ALA A 40 -4.36 1.02 2.08
N SER A 41 -4.18 0.10 1.14
CA SER A 41 -3.69 -1.24 1.43
C SER A 41 -2.92 -1.84 0.27
N LEU A 42 -2.13 -2.85 0.58
CA LEU A 42 -1.40 -3.65 -0.40
C LEU A 42 -1.50 -5.13 -0.05
N THR A 43 -1.34 -6.00 -1.04
CA THR A 43 -1.19 -7.45 -0.83
C THR A 43 0.24 -7.87 -1.11
N LEU A 44 0.74 -8.86 -0.38
CA LEU A 44 2.08 -9.40 -0.50
C LEU A 44 2.08 -10.77 -1.17
N ASP A 45 3.15 -11.05 -1.91
CA ASP A 45 3.54 -12.37 -2.40
C ASP A 45 4.98 -12.67 -1.97
N GLU A 46 5.41 -13.93 -2.12
CA GLU A 46 6.77 -14.37 -1.77
C GLU A 46 7.21 -13.90 -0.37
N THR A 47 6.33 -14.15 0.61
CA THR A 47 6.47 -13.60 1.95
C THR A 47 7.44 -14.39 2.83
N ASN A 48 8.15 -13.69 3.71
CA ASN A 48 8.99 -14.27 4.76
C ASN A 48 8.59 -13.72 6.14
N TRP A 49 8.70 -14.55 7.19
CA TRP A 49 8.38 -14.18 8.56
C TRP A 49 9.53 -14.53 9.52
N LEU A 50 9.83 -13.60 10.42
CA LEU A 50 10.84 -13.67 11.47
C LEU A 50 10.27 -13.23 12.84
N GLY A 51 8.97 -12.93 12.89
CA GLY A 51 8.26 -12.58 14.13
C GLY A 51 8.05 -13.78 15.04
N ASP A 52 7.41 -13.54 16.17
CA ASP A 52 7.21 -14.54 17.23
C ASP A 52 6.04 -15.48 16.93
N GLU A 53 5.16 -15.11 15.99
CA GLU A 53 4.07 -15.93 15.48
C GLU A 53 4.58 -17.09 14.59
N VAL A 54 3.77 -18.15 14.50
CA VAL A 54 4.09 -19.36 13.72
C VAL A 54 4.32 -19.04 12.23
N SER A 55 3.58 -18.07 11.68
CA SER A 55 3.77 -17.60 10.31
C SER A 55 3.25 -16.17 10.12
N ILE A 56 3.65 -15.56 8.99
CA ILE A 56 3.12 -14.26 8.55
C ILE A 56 1.60 -14.29 8.34
N LYS A 57 1.02 -15.47 8.01
CA LYS A 57 -0.43 -15.62 7.87
C LYS A 57 -1.12 -15.55 9.24
N ASP A 58 -0.56 -16.20 10.25
CA ASP A 58 -1.11 -16.15 11.61
C ASP A 58 -1.07 -14.72 12.16
N ALA A 59 0.04 -14.00 11.93
CA ALA A 59 0.15 -12.57 12.27
C ALA A 59 -0.87 -11.71 11.51
N ALA A 60 -1.11 -12.02 10.23
CA ALA A 60 -2.12 -11.34 9.42
C ALA A 60 -3.56 -11.62 9.88
N GLU A 61 -3.88 -12.86 10.23
CA GLU A 61 -5.18 -13.24 10.79
C GLU A 61 -5.43 -12.61 12.15
N ALA A 62 -4.38 -12.45 12.98
CA ALA A 62 -4.45 -11.78 14.26
C ALA A 62 -4.56 -10.24 14.16
N GLY A 63 -4.39 -9.66 12.97
CA GLY A 63 -4.42 -8.22 12.79
C GLY A 63 -3.21 -7.50 13.39
N ALA A 64 -2.03 -8.15 13.38
CA ALA A 64 -0.84 -7.67 14.05
C ALA A 64 -0.45 -6.25 13.60
N PRO A 65 -0.15 -5.33 14.54
CA PRO A 65 0.35 -4.00 14.21
C PRO A 65 1.79 -4.10 13.71
N VAL A 66 2.12 -3.34 12.66
CA VAL A 66 3.45 -3.35 12.03
C VAL A 66 3.83 -1.96 11.55
N LEU A 67 5.13 -1.74 11.41
CA LEU A 67 5.71 -0.61 10.71
C LEU A 67 6.09 -1.06 9.30
N ALA A 68 5.35 -0.63 8.28
CA ALA A 68 5.51 -1.07 6.91
C ALA A 68 6.38 -0.10 6.10
N ARG A 69 7.50 -0.59 5.56
CA ARG A 69 8.39 0.17 4.68
C ARG A 69 8.27 -0.31 3.25
N VAL A 70 7.61 0.48 2.41
CA VAL A 70 7.36 0.17 0.99
C VAL A 70 8.48 0.65 0.05
N ARG A 71 9.41 1.46 0.56
CA ARG A 71 10.56 1.97 -0.19
C ARG A 71 11.74 2.20 0.74
N SER A 72 12.92 1.78 0.33
CA SER A 72 14.16 1.92 1.11
C SER A 72 14.50 3.37 1.46
N THR A 73 14.06 4.36 0.68
CA THR A 73 14.36 5.77 0.96
C THR A 73 13.32 6.45 1.87
N ARG A 74 12.23 5.78 2.21
CA ARG A 74 11.18 6.33 3.08
C ARG A 74 11.25 5.71 4.47
N ALA A 75 10.76 6.45 5.45
CA ALA A 75 10.47 5.93 6.77
C ALA A 75 9.35 4.88 6.67
N PRO A 76 9.33 3.87 7.55
CA PRO A 76 8.20 2.97 7.64
C PRO A 76 6.96 3.70 8.17
N SER A 77 5.80 3.28 7.70
CA SER A 77 4.49 3.84 8.09
C SER A 77 3.71 2.86 8.96
N PRO A 78 3.00 3.33 10.00
CA PRO A 78 2.10 2.50 10.79
C PRO A 78 1.03 1.82 9.93
N ALA A 79 0.87 0.53 10.15
CA ALA A 79 -0.08 -0.30 9.44
C ALA A 79 -0.51 -1.50 10.29
N ARG A 80 -1.51 -2.23 9.80
CA ARG A 80 -1.95 -3.51 10.35
C ARG A 80 -1.88 -4.57 9.28
N MET A 81 -1.49 -5.77 9.69
CA MET A 81 -1.59 -6.94 8.83
C MET A 81 -3.04 -7.41 8.75
N ALA A 82 -3.41 -8.03 7.64
CA ALA A 82 -4.74 -8.60 7.44
C ALA A 82 -4.70 -9.73 6.40
N MET A 83 -5.72 -10.58 6.38
CA MET A 83 -5.96 -11.48 5.26
C MET A 83 -7.01 -10.88 4.33
N VAL A 84 -6.69 -10.75 3.05
CA VAL A 84 -7.60 -10.24 2.01
C VAL A 84 -7.58 -11.22 0.84
N ASP A 85 -8.74 -11.78 0.50
CA ASP A 85 -8.90 -12.76 -0.58
C ASP A 85 -7.89 -13.94 -0.53
N GLY A 86 -7.54 -14.36 0.69
CA GLY A 86 -6.58 -15.45 0.93
C GLY A 86 -5.10 -15.05 0.80
N ALA A 87 -4.80 -13.77 0.56
CA ALA A 87 -3.45 -13.23 0.55
C ALA A 87 -3.15 -12.41 1.82
N VAL A 88 -1.88 -12.37 2.21
CA VAL A 88 -1.40 -11.46 3.26
C VAL A 88 -1.49 -10.03 2.72
N ALA A 89 -2.08 -9.16 3.52
CA ALA A 89 -2.25 -7.75 3.21
C ALA A 89 -1.71 -6.87 4.33
N VAL A 90 -1.38 -5.63 3.96
CA VAL A 90 -0.99 -4.56 4.87
C VAL A 90 -1.95 -3.41 4.63
N ILE A 91 -2.60 -2.94 5.69
CA ILE A 91 -3.56 -1.83 5.68
C ILE A 91 -2.92 -0.67 6.42
N PHE A 92 -2.67 0.43 5.73
CA PHE A 92 -2.05 1.62 6.33
C PHE A 92 -3.07 2.40 7.15
N ASP A 93 -2.64 2.91 8.31
CA ASP A 93 -3.51 3.67 9.20
C ASP A 93 -3.96 5.01 8.57
N SER A 94 -3.06 5.65 7.80
CA SER A 94 -3.28 6.96 7.17
C SER A 94 -3.08 6.96 5.64
N GLY A 95 -2.91 5.78 5.04
CA GLY A 95 -2.48 5.63 3.64
C GLY A 95 -0.99 5.89 3.41
N GLU A 96 -0.46 5.43 2.27
CA GLU A 96 0.94 5.59 1.88
C GLU A 96 1.07 6.04 0.42
N GLU A 97 2.04 6.93 0.12
CA GLU A 97 2.31 7.34 -1.27
C GLU A 97 3.42 6.49 -1.89
N GLY A 98 3.38 6.35 -3.22
CA GLY A 98 4.48 5.74 -3.96
C GLY A 98 4.64 4.24 -3.72
N VAL A 99 3.56 3.57 -3.33
CA VAL A 99 3.47 2.11 -3.28
C VAL A 99 3.26 1.61 -4.71
N ALA A 100 4.17 0.76 -5.21
CA ALA A 100 4.03 0.16 -6.54
C ALA A 100 4.19 -1.37 -6.49
N PRO A 101 3.39 -2.11 -7.28
CA PRO A 101 3.61 -3.53 -7.50
C PRO A 101 5.04 -3.85 -7.96
N GLY A 102 5.59 -4.95 -7.47
CA GLY A 102 6.96 -5.40 -7.72
C GLY A 102 8.01 -4.83 -6.76
N GLN A 103 7.66 -3.84 -5.93
CA GLN A 103 8.56 -3.37 -4.85
C GLN A 103 8.47 -4.28 -3.63
N ALA A 104 9.53 -4.31 -2.82
CA ALA A 104 9.53 -5.01 -1.54
C ALA A 104 8.82 -4.16 -0.46
N CYS A 105 8.05 -4.82 0.40
CA CYS A 105 7.54 -4.27 1.64
C CYS A 105 8.22 -5.00 2.80
N ALA A 106 8.94 -4.25 3.63
CA ALA A 106 9.53 -4.75 4.87
C ALA A 106 8.64 -4.36 6.06
N LEU A 107 8.43 -5.31 6.97
CA LEU A 107 7.58 -5.16 8.15
C LEU A 107 8.46 -5.15 9.39
N TYR A 108 8.37 -4.09 10.19
CA TYR A 108 9.14 -3.88 11.40
C TYR A 108 8.23 -3.89 12.63
N ASP A 109 8.81 -4.21 13.78
CA ASP A 109 8.12 -4.22 15.07
C ASP A 109 7.79 -2.78 15.50
N PRO A 110 6.52 -2.45 15.79
CA PRO A 110 6.17 -1.13 16.30
C PRO A 110 6.80 -0.80 17.66
N ALA A 111 7.11 -1.79 18.48
CA ALA A 111 7.78 -1.61 19.77
C ALA A 111 9.30 -1.48 19.63
N ASP A 112 9.88 -2.03 18.56
CA ASP A 112 11.30 -1.95 18.22
C ASP A 112 11.48 -1.74 16.71
N PRO A 113 11.53 -0.47 16.23
CA PRO A 113 11.57 -0.17 14.80
C PRO A 113 12.80 -0.67 14.04
N ASP A 114 13.84 -1.12 14.75
CA ASP A 114 15.03 -1.73 14.15
C ASP A 114 14.88 -3.26 13.96
N ARG A 115 13.88 -3.88 14.61
CA ARG A 115 13.56 -5.30 14.49
C ARG A 115 12.71 -5.57 13.26
N LEU A 116 13.27 -6.31 12.31
CA LEU A 116 12.55 -6.80 11.14
C LEU A 116 11.70 -8.03 11.51
N LEU A 117 10.38 -7.92 11.36
CA LEU A 117 9.44 -9.03 11.55
C LEU A 117 9.24 -9.86 10.29
N GLY A 118 9.47 -9.28 9.11
CA GLY A 118 9.31 -10.00 7.85
C GLY A 118 9.04 -9.07 6.68
N GLY A 119 8.37 -9.61 5.66
CA GLY A 119 8.00 -8.84 4.48
C GLY A 119 7.68 -9.71 3.28
N GLY A 120 7.58 -9.08 2.12
CA GLY A 120 7.33 -9.74 0.84
C GLY A 120 7.34 -8.74 -0.31
N PHE A 121 6.93 -9.20 -1.48
CA PHE A 121 6.81 -8.36 -2.66
C PHE A 121 5.37 -7.88 -2.84
N ILE A 122 5.21 -6.59 -3.13
CA ILE A 122 3.92 -5.95 -3.35
C ILE A 122 3.33 -6.51 -4.64
N LYS A 123 2.19 -7.18 -4.54
CA LYS A 123 1.48 -7.77 -5.67
C LYS A 123 0.39 -6.85 -6.21
N THR A 124 -0.44 -6.31 -5.33
CA THR A 124 -1.52 -5.38 -5.69
C THR A 124 -1.61 -4.26 -4.67
N THR A 125 -2.21 -3.14 -5.07
CA THR A 125 -2.47 -1.97 -4.23
C THR A 125 -3.93 -1.55 -4.37
N THR A 126 -4.50 -1.05 -3.27
CA THR A 126 -5.85 -0.47 -3.22
C THR A 126 -5.73 0.99 -2.84
N ALA A 127 -6.31 1.89 -3.62
CA ALA A 127 -6.35 3.32 -3.32
C ALA A 127 -7.29 3.61 -2.15
N VAL A 128 -7.09 4.73 -1.45
CA VAL A 128 -7.98 5.19 -0.37
C VAL A 128 -9.38 5.54 -0.89
N VAL A 129 -9.52 5.96 -2.16
CA VAL A 129 -10.81 6.30 -2.81
C VAL A 129 -10.78 5.97 -4.30
#